data_AF-A0A7S2MFI6-F1
#
_entry.id   AF-A0A7S2MFI6-F1
#
_cell.length_a   1.000
_cell.length_b   1.000
_cell.length_c   1.000
_cell.angle_alpha   90.00
_cell.angle_beta   90.00
_cell.angle_gamma   90.00
#
_symmetry.space_group_name_H-M   'P 1'
#
loop_
_entity.id
_entity.type
_entity.pdbx_description
1 polymer ?
#
loop_
_entity_poly.entity_id
_entity_poly.type
_entity_poly.pdbx_seq_one_letter_code
_entity_poly.pdbx_strand_id
1 'polypeptide(L)'
;MLDLGLLMYVGLLGLALWRSVCFYECCGLWLSFLNYTSLLYMILAGSVAYCLTMFYRAAKESITSVAYPEAESLWTIQWLQLFVLAAPAAVIVTILLNWFQTESHIFEIRKRISAVKHDRAVQIIALPAVFGVMALASMVPIFELVTGRLTASELRSPWYDFQHPLLAAVNLPHSFSPLHRNSSSAQPLGWEEAKEIALWRYETCFYVADLFEAWSLYQFGKLMLELIEDNYRQRESVRNPEEGSGAHELLERDLLASHGAVTSLTWLGTTIFIVVCIFQTACSLWPYFGGGKDDSKRQSIMFHFQVAGFVASGSAIYNLIIVERAFHRHLEVCSPLMKFLSVKILVSLSFIQRGLLVLLQTCNEMLPAVMQRLIRWVPLFGDIVNMSDVQLHLFYPALILIECFLLAVMHCWVWRPNEQWYVRQARGTENEPLHLDKDALTVQVQQVAS
;
A
#
# COMPACT_ATOMS: atom_id res chain seq x y z
N MET A 1 -6.46 -22.04 1.31
CA MET A 1 -6.59 -20.62 0.99
C MET A 1 -5.41 -20.16 0.19
N LEU A 2 -5.64 -19.50 -0.94
CA LEU A 2 -4.59 -18.72 -1.58
C LEU A 2 -4.32 -17.57 -0.61
N ASP A 3 -3.13 -17.52 -0.03
CA ASP A 3 -2.81 -16.38 0.80
C ASP A 3 -2.69 -15.13 -0.06
N LEU A 4 -3.67 -14.22 0.10
CA LEU A 4 -3.74 -13.05 -0.74
C LEU A 4 -2.56 -12.11 -0.50
N GLY A 5 -2.00 -12.10 0.71
CA GLY A 5 -0.76 -11.37 1.01
C GLY A 5 0.38 -11.86 0.14
N LEU A 6 0.58 -13.18 0.05
CA LEU A 6 1.58 -13.78 -0.85
C LEU A 6 1.27 -13.49 -2.33
N LEU A 7 0.02 -13.68 -2.78
CA LEU A 7 -0.37 -13.38 -4.17
C LEU A 7 -0.03 -11.93 -4.53
N MET A 8 -0.37 -11.00 -3.66
CA MET A 8 -0.18 -9.58 -3.87
C MET A 8 1.28 -9.19 -3.80
N TYR A 9 2.06 -9.77 -2.89
CA TYR A 9 3.51 -9.58 -2.86
C TYR A 9 4.17 -10.03 -4.17
N VAL A 10 3.88 -11.26 -4.62
CA VAL A 10 4.42 -11.80 -5.88
C VAL A 10 3.93 -10.99 -7.08
N GLY A 11 2.66 -10.58 -7.08
CA GLY A 11 2.07 -9.74 -8.11
C GLY A 11 2.75 -8.38 -8.20
N LEU A 12 2.94 -7.69 -7.08
CA LEU A 12 3.65 -6.40 -7.02
C LEU A 12 5.11 -6.53 -7.44
N LEU A 13 5.81 -7.59 -7.02
CA LEU A 13 7.18 -7.87 -7.46
C LEU A 13 7.24 -8.11 -8.98
N GLY A 14 6.33 -8.92 -9.51
CA GLY A 14 6.21 -9.17 -10.95
C GLY A 14 5.93 -7.90 -11.74
N LEU A 15 5.06 -7.02 -11.24
CA LEU A 15 4.78 -5.71 -11.85
C LEU A 15 5.98 -4.76 -11.77
N ALA A 16 6.72 -4.77 -10.67
CA ALA A 16 7.94 -3.98 -10.52
C ALA A 16 9.03 -4.43 -11.51
N LEU A 17 9.26 -5.73 -11.63
CA LEU A 17 10.18 -6.32 -12.61
C LEU A 17 9.73 -6.03 -14.04
N TRP A 18 8.43 -6.20 -14.32
CA TRP A 18 7.85 -5.89 -15.62
C TRP A 18 8.09 -4.43 -16.00
N ARG A 19 7.84 -3.50 -15.09
CA ARG A 19 8.08 -2.07 -15.28
C ARG A 19 9.57 -1.77 -15.54
N SER A 20 10.48 -2.49 -14.87
CA SER A 20 11.93 -2.32 -15.06
C SER A 20 12.43 -2.85 -16.42
N VAL A 21 11.82 -3.91 -16.95
CA VAL A 21 12.26 -4.56 -18.21
C VAL A 21 11.52 -4.01 -19.43
N CYS A 22 10.22 -3.79 -19.32
CA CYS A 22 9.33 -3.40 -20.41
C CYS A 22 8.93 -1.93 -20.25
N PHE A 23 9.81 -1.01 -20.69
CA PHE A 23 9.44 0.40 -20.76
C PHE A 23 8.25 0.58 -21.74
N TYR A 24 7.40 1.59 -21.48
CA TYR A 24 6.11 1.85 -22.14
C TYR A 24 6.10 1.76 -23.68
N GLU A 25 7.26 1.85 -24.34
CA GLU A 25 7.40 1.93 -25.79
C GLU A 25 7.79 0.60 -26.47
N CYS A 26 8.25 -0.42 -25.72
CA CYS A 26 8.81 -1.63 -26.33
C CYS A 26 7.77 -2.59 -26.91
N CYS A 27 6.47 -2.38 -26.67
CA CYS A 27 5.47 -3.41 -26.91
C CYS A 27 4.21 -2.91 -27.65
N GLY A 28 4.33 -2.26 -28.82
CA GLY A 28 3.19 -2.06 -29.74
C GLY A 28 1.92 -1.38 -29.18
N LEU A 29 0.89 -1.23 -30.02
CA LEU A 29 -0.36 -0.54 -29.64
C LEU A 29 -1.17 -1.32 -28.59
N TRP A 30 -1.17 -2.66 -28.69
CA TRP A 30 -2.00 -3.54 -27.87
C TRP A 30 -1.51 -3.65 -26.43
N LEU A 31 -0.18 -3.70 -26.24
CA LEU A 31 0.42 -3.76 -24.90
C LEU A 31 0.47 -2.38 -24.23
N SER A 32 0.26 -1.29 -24.98
CA SER A 32 -0.09 0.04 -24.43
C SER A 32 -1.44 0.05 -23.68
N PHE A 33 -2.34 -0.90 -23.96
CA PHE A 33 -3.55 -1.12 -23.17
C PHE A 33 -3.32 -2.05 -21.96
N LEU A 34 -2.37 -3.00 -22.05
CA LEU A 34 -1.93 -3.86 -20.95
C LEU A 34 -0.73 -3.25 -20.20
N ASN A 35 -0.89 -2.00 -19.77
CA ASN A 35 0.11 -1.36 -18.91
C ASN A 35 0.17 -2.09 -17.54
N TYR A 36 1.31 -1.99 -16.84
CA TYR A 36 1.49 -2.53 -15.49
C TYR A 36 0.39 -2.03 -14.54
N THR A 37 -0.10 -0.80 -14.75
CA THR A 37 -1.21 -0.26 -13.96
C THR A 37 -2.53 -0.97 -14.21
N SER A 38 -2.88 -1.25 -15.46
CA SER A 38 -4.09 -2.01 -15.79
C SER A 38 -3.99 -3.44 -15.24
N LEU A 39 -2.81 -4.06 -15.32
CA LEU A 39 -2.53 -5.35 -14.68
C LEU A 39 -2.69 -5.28 -13.16
N LEU A 40 -2.16 -4.24 -12.49
CA LEU A 40 -2.33 -4.02 -11.05
C LEU A 40 -3.80 -4.00 -10.67
N TYR A 41 -4.61 -3.20 -11.34
CA TYR A 41 -6.04 -3.12 -11.01
C TYR A 41 -6.83 -4.38 -11.39
N MET A 42 -6.44 -5.12 -12.43
CA MET A 42 -7.03 -6.44 -12.69
C MET A 42 -6.74 -7.41 -11.55
N ILE A 43 -5.50 -7.42 -11.04
CA ILE A 43 -5.13 -8.20 -9.85
C ILE A 43 -5.97 -7.75 -8.65
N LEU A 44 -6.08 -6.44 -8.39
CA LEU A 44 -6.88 -5.90 -7.28
C LEU A 44 -8.37 -6.25 -7.39
N ALA A 45 -8.95 -6.16 -8.59
CA ALA A 45 -10.35 -6.50 -8.82
C ALA A 45 -10.61 -8.01 -8.61
N GLY A 46 -9.73 -8.87 -9.12
CA GLY A 46 -9.80 -10.32 -8.88
C GLY A 46 -9.66 -10.66 -7.39
N SER A 47 -8.70 -10.03 -6.72
CA SER A 47 -8.46 -10.14 -5.28
C SER A 47 -9.69 -9.73 -4.46
N VAL A 48 -10.34 -8.60 -4.79
CA VAL A 48 -11.57 -8.17 -4.11
C VAL A 48 -12.73 -9.11 -4.38
N ALA A 49 -12.94 -9.56 -5.62
CA ALA A 49 -14.00 -10.51 -5.93
C ALA A 49 -13.83 -11.81 -5.13
N TYR A 50 -12.60 -12.32 -5.02
CA TYR A 50 -12.26 -13.47 -4.18
C TYR A 50 -12.54 -13.19 -2.70
N CYS A 51 -12.02 -12.08 -2.15
CA CYS A 51 -12.22 -11.72 -0.74
C CYS A 51 -13.69 -11.51 -0.38
N LEU A 52 -14.48 -10.82 -1.22
CA LEU A 52 -15.91 -10.62 -0.99
C LEU A 52 -16.65 -11.95 -0.95
N THR A 53 -16.30 -12.87 -1.86
CA THR A 53 -16.91 -14.20 -1.90
C THR A 53 -16.60 -14.97 -0.62
N MET A 54 -15.33 -14.98 -0.18
CA MET A 54 -14.92 -15.66 1.05
C MET A 54 -15.53 -15.00 2.30
N PHE A 55 -15.47 -13.68 2.38
CA PHE A 55 -16.00 -12.88 3.48
C PHE A 55 -17.50 -13.10 3.66
N TYR A 56 -18.32 -12.92 2.62
CA TYR A 56 -19.76 -13.08 2.73
C TYR A 56 -20.20 -14.54 2.89
N ARG A 57 -19.41 -15.49 2.39
CA ARG A 57 -19.63 -16.91 2.66
C ARG A 57 -19.41 -17.21 4.14
N ALA A 58 -18.33 -16.71 4.74
CA ALA A 58 -18.08 -16.84 6.17
C ALA A 58 -19.16 -16.11 6.99
N ALA A 59 -19.51 -14.89 6.62
CA ALA A 59 -20.51 -14.09 7.34
C ALA A 59 -21.95 -14.67 7.32
N LYS A 60 -22.30 -15.44 6.28
CA LYS A 60 -23.61 -16.11 6.18
C LYS A 60 -23.73 -17.36 7.05
N GLU A 61 -22.60 -17.97 7.40
CA GLU A 61 -22.62 -19.14 8.26
C GLU A 61 -22.97 -18.72 9.68
N SER A 62 -23.89 -19.44 10.30
CA SER A 62 -24.30 -19.11 11.66
C SER A 62 -23.07 -19.20 12.55
N ILE A 63 -22.84 -18.17 13.38
CA ILE A 63 -21.87 -18.19 14.49
C ILE A 63 -22.40 -19.10 15.61
N THR A 64 -22.95 -20.25 15.25
CA THR A 64 -23.27 -21.37 16.13
C THR A 64 -22.09 -22.33 16.02
N SER A 65 -20.91 -21.82 16.33
CA SER A 65 -19.68 -22.59 16.30
C SER A 65 -19.67 -23.46 17.56
N VAL A 66 -20.24 -24.66 17.45
CA VAL A 66 -20.02 -25.76 18.41
C VAL A 66 -18.51 -25.98 18.63
N ALA A 67 -17.67 -25.58 17.67
CA ALA A 67 -16.22 -25.70 17.71
C ALA A 67 -15.53 -24.74 18.69
N TYR A 68 -16.02 -23.51 18.83
CA TYR A 68 -15.37 -22.43 19.60
C TYR A 68 -16.40 -21.57 20.35
N PRO A 69 -16.75 -21.90 21.61
CA PRO A 69 -17.71 -21.14 22.40
C PRO A 69 -17.26 -19.69 22.68
N GLU A 70 -15.95 -19.42 22.65
CA GLU A 70 -15.38 -18.08 22.84
C GLU A 70 -15.86 -17.08 21.77
N ALA A 71 -16.18 -17.58 20.57
CA ALA A 71 -16.66 -16.79 19.44
C ALA A 71 -18.09 -16.26 19.62
N GLU A 72 -18.91 -16.84 20.51
CA GLU A 72 -20.29 -16.39 20.77
C GLU A 72 -20.33 -14.93 21.28
N SER A 73 -19.28 -14.51 21.98
CA SER A 73 -19.15 -13.15 22.51
C SER A 73 -18.85 -12.09 21.45
N LEU A 74 -18.46 -12.49 20.23
CA LEU A 74 -17.97 -11.55 19.21
C LEU A 74 -19.04 -10.53 18.79
N TRP A 75 -20.28 -10.96 18.60
CA TRP A 75 -21.38 -10.09 18.14
C TRP A 75 -22.24 -9.53 19.27
N THR A 76 -21.71 -9.52 20.50
CA THR A 76 -22.32 -8.80 21.62
C THR A 76 -22.51 -7.31 21.31
N ILE A 77 -21.59 -6.74 20.51
CA ILE A 77 -21.62 -5.35 20.04
C ILE A 77 -22.35 -5.29 18.69
N GLN A 78 -23.65 -4.95 18.69
CA GLN A 78 -24.49 -4.97 17.48
C GLN A 78 -24.01 -3.99 16.39
N TRP A 79 -23.56 -2.79 16.77
CA TRP A 79 -23.10 -1.80 15.79
C TRP A 79 -21.80 -2.24 15.10
N LEU A 80 -20.94 -2.99 15.78
CA LEU A 80 -19.70 -3.54 15.21
C LEU A 80 -20.02 -4.51 14.07
N GLN A 81 -21.03 -5.36 14.26
CA GLN A 81 -21.49 -6.28 13.22
C GLN A 81 -21.91 -5.53 11.96
N LEU A 82 -22.78 -4.52 12.10
CA LEU A 82 -23.23 -3.73 10.96
C LEU A 82 -22.07 -2.99 10.28
N PHE A 83 -21.17 -2.41 11.08
CA PHE A 83 -20.00 -1.69 10.59
C PHE A 83 -19.07 -2.59 9.77
N VAL A 84 -18.72 -3.76 10.32
CA VAL A 84 -17.85 -4.76 9.70
C VAL A 84 -18.48 -5.34 8.43
N LEU A 85 -19.79 -5.62 8.42
CA LEU A 85 -20.48 -6.16 7.23
C LEU A 85 -20.65 -5.14 6.10
N ALA A 86 -20.70 -3.84 6.43
CA ALA A 86 -20.82 -2.75 5.47
C ALA A 86 -19.46 -2.33 4.88
N ALA A 87 -18.36 -2.49 5.64
CA ALA A 87 -17.03 -2.04 5.25
C ALA A 87 -16.53 -2.55 3.86
N PRO A 88 -16.81 -3.79 3.40
CA PRO A 88 -16.39 -4.24 2.08
C PRO A 88 -17.00 -3.43 0.91
N ALA A 89 -18.13 -2.75 1.11
CA ALA A 89 -18.67 -1.86 0.08
C ALA A 89 -17.74 -0.66 -0.18
N ALA A 90 -17.06 -0.17 0.87
CA ALA A 90 -16.12 0.95 0.76
C ALA A 90 -14.94 0.59 -0.15
N VAL A 91 -14.37 -0.61 -0.06
CA VAL A 91 -13.24 -1.00 -0.94
C VAL A 91 -13.63 -1.07 -2.42
N ILE A 92 -14.84 -1.52 -2.73
CA ILE A 92 -15.33 -1.56 -4.11
C ILE A 92 -15.36 -0.14 -4.69
N VAL A 93 -15.94 0.81 -3.94
CA VAL A 93 -15.99 2.21 -4.36
C VAL A 93 -14.60 2.82 -4.46
N THR A 94 -13.71 2.54 -3.52
CA THR A 94 -12.30 2.96 -3.54
C THR A 94 -11.57 2.50 -4.80
N ILE A 95 -11.71 1.23 -5.20
CA ILE A 95 -11.10 0.71 -6.43
C ILE A 95 -11.65 1.43 -7.66
N LEU A 96 -12.96 1.62 -7.75
CA LEU A 96 -13.59 2.28 -8.88
C LEU A 96 -13.10 3.73 -9.02
N LEU A 97 -13.07 4.49 -7.93
CA LEU A 97 -12.57 5.88 -7.92
C LEU A 97 -11.10 5.95 -8.38
N ASN A 98 -10.23 5.13 -7.80
CA ASN A 98 -8.81 5.12 -8.13
C ASN A 98 -8.56 4.63 -9.56
N TRP A 99 -9.37 3.68 -10.08
CA TRP A 99 -9.33 3.24 -11.48
C TRP A 99 -9.65 4.39 -12.43
N PHE A 100 -10.78 5.09 -12.25
CA PHE A 100 -11.17 6.19 -13.13
C PHE A 100 -10.16 7.34 -13.11
N GLN A 101 -9.62 7.63 -11.93
CA GLN A 101 -8.58 8.63 -11.79
C GLN A 101 -7.29 8.21 -12.51
N THR A 102 -6.88 6.96 -12.32
CA THR A 102 -5.73 6.38 -13.02
C THR A 102 -5.88 6.46 -14.54
N GLU A 103 -7.03 6.06 -15.08
CA GLU A 103 -7.31 6.14 -16.52
C GLU A 103 -7.16 7.57 -17.04
N SER A 104 -7.59 8.56 -16.26
CA SER A 104 -7.44 9.97 -16.61
C SER A 104 -5.97 10.40 -16.72
N HIS A 105 -5.08 9.89 -15.85
CA HIS A 105 -3.64 10.13 -15.97
C HIS A 105 -3.00 9.32 -17.12
N ILE A 106 -3.42 8.08 -17.34
CA ILE A 106 -2.95 7.26 -18.47
C ILE A 106 -3.29 7.92 -19.80
N PHE A 107 -4.45 8.58 -19.91
CA PHE A 107 -4.81 9.35 -21.09
C PHE A 107 -3.83 10.50 -21.37
N GLU A 108 -3.39 11.24 -20.34
CA GLU A 108 -2.36 12.29 -20.50
C GLU A 108 -0.98 11.70 -20.82
N ILE A 109 -0.61 10.55 -20.25
CA ILE A 109 0.61 9.81 -20.62
C ILE A 109 0.61 9.47 -22.12
N ARG A 110 -0.54 9.03 -22.66
CA ARG A 110 -0.69 8.71 -24.10
C ARG A 110 -0.55 9.91 -25.01
N LYS A 111 -0.87 11.12 -24.53
CA LYS A 111 -0.59 12.38 -25.23
C LYS A 111 0.90 12.77 -25.18
N ARG A 112 1.74 11.98 -24.49
CA ARG A 112 3.16 12.23 -24.23
C ARG A 112 3.42 13.51 -23.42
N ILE A 113 2.43 13.99 -22.68
CA ILE A 113 2.61 15.17 -21.82
C ILE A 113 3.17 14.68 -20.48
N SER A 114 4.46 14.93 -20.24
CA SER A 114 5.12 14.65 -18.95
C SER A 114 4.84 13.25 -18.40
N ALA A 115 5.00 12.25 -19.27
CA ALA A 115 4.64 10.86 -19.01
C ALA A 115 5.19 10.34 -17.66
N VAL A 116 6.43 10.69 -17.32
CA VAL A 116 7.09 10.26 -16.07
C VAL A 116 6.38 10.79 -14.82
N LYS A 117 5.91 12.05 -14.83
CA LYS A 117 5.23 12.66 -13.67
C LYS A 117 3.84 12.05 -13.46
N HIS A 118 3.09 11.88 -14.54
CA HIS A 118 1.79 11.20 -14.48
C HIS A 118 1.92 9.75 -14.02
N ASP A 119 2.94 9.04 -14.51
CA ASP A 119 3.20 7.65 -14.12
C ASP A 119 3.51 7.50 -12.61
N ARG A 120 4.17 8.48 -11.99
CA ARG A 120 4.36 8.49 -10.52
C ARG A 120 3.10 8.84 -9.77
N ALA A 121 2.34 9.82 -10.25
CA ALA A 121 1.05 10.15 -9.67
C ALA A 121 0.12 8.93 -9.65
N VAL A 122 0.08 8.16 -10.74
CA VAL A 122 -0.71 6.91 -10.84
C VAL A 122 -0.35 5.89 -9.75
N GLN A 123 0.93 5.72 -9.44
CA GLN A 123 1.37 4.79 -8.38
C GLN A 123 0.91 5.26 -7.00
N ILE A 124 0.95 6.58 -6.75
CA ILE A 124 0.45 7.18 -5.51
C ILE A 124 -1.08 7.05 -5.42
N ILE A 125 -1.79 7.29 -6.52
CA ILE A 125 -3.26 7.19 -6.60
C ILE A 125 -3.73 5.76 -6.32
N ALA A 126 -2.96 4.74 -6.70
CA ALA A 126 -3.30 3.35 -6.45
C ALA A 126 -3.23 2.94 -4.96
N LEU A 127 -2.55 3.73 -4.11
CA LEU A 127 -2.31 3.40 -2.70
C LEU A 127 -3.58 3.03 -1.92
N PRO A 128 -4.67 3.83 -1.90
CA PRO A 128 -5.86 3.47 -1.13
C PRO A 128 -6.55 2.21 -1.64
N ALA A 129 -6.43 1.91 -2.94
CA ALA A 129 -6.99 0.68 -3.50
C ALA A 129 -6.21 -0.54 -3.00
N VAL A 130 -4.88 -0.52 -3.11
CA VAL A 130 -4.03 -1.62 -2.61
C VAL A 130 -4.24 -1.84 -1.12
N PHE A 131 -4.18 -0.76 -0.32
CA PHE A 131 -4.35 -0.82 1.12
C PHE A 131 -5.76 -1.31 1.51
N GLY A 132 -6.79 -0.86 0.80
CA GLY A 132 -8.17 -1.32 0.98
C GLY A 132 -8.33 -2.82 0.68
N VAL A 133 -7.72 -3.33 -0.40
CA VAL A 133 -7.75 -4.78 -0.69
C VAL A 133 -7.05 -5.56 0.42
N MET A 134 -5.91 -5.09 0.92
CA MET A 134 -5.16 -5.78 1.98
C MET A 134 -5.93 -5.77 3.30
N ALA A 135 -6.59 -4.67 3.63
CA ALA A 135 -7.45 -4.58 4.81
C ALA A 135 -8.67 -5.49 4.71
N LEU A 136 -9.33 -5.61 3.54
CA LEU A 136 -10.40 -6.59 3.37
C LEU A 136 -9.87 -8.03 3.47
N ALA A 137 -8.70 -8.29 2.88
CA ALA A 137 -8.07 -9.60 2.90
C ALA A 137 -7.72 -10.08 4.31
N SER A 138 -7.25 -9.17 5.16
CA SER A 138 -6.90 -9.47 6.56
C SER A 138 -8.12 -9.82 7.42
N MET A 139 -9.32 -9.35 7.06
CA MET A 139 -10.56 -9.69 7.77
C MET A 139 -11.00 -11.13 7.52
N VAL A 140 -10.72 -11.69 6.34
CA VAL A 140 -11.14 -13.04 5.95
C VAL A 140 -10.68 -14.12 6.95
N PRO A 141 -9.38 -14.26 7.29
CA PRO A 141 -8.93 -15.28 8.24
C PRO A 141 -9.52 -15.10 9.64
N ILE A 142 -9.82 -13.86 10.05
CA ILE A 142 -10.46 -13.59 11.35
C ILE A 142 -11.93 -14.04 11.33
N PHE A 143 -12.64 -13.82 10.24
CA PHE A 143 -14.01 -14.33 10.07
C PHE A 143 -14.06 -15.86 10.03
N GLU A 144 -13.10 -16.48 9.35
CA GLU A 144 -12.99 -17.94 9.32
C GLU A 144 -12.69 -18.52 10.70
N LEU A 145 -11.91 -17.81 11.52
CA LEU A 145 -11.57 -18.19 12.89
C LEU A 145 -12.84 -18.26 13.73
N VAL A 146 -13.61 -17.18 13.68
CA VAL A 146 -14.84 -17.01 14.45
C VAL A 146 -15.93 -17.99 14.00
N THR A 147 -15.97 -18.34 12.71
CA THR A 147 -16.95 -19.28 12.14
C THR A 147 -16.54 -20.74 12.30
N GLY A 148 -15.34 -21.02 12.81
CA GLY A 148 -14.84 -22.38 13.04
C GLY A 148 -14.42 -23.13 11.77
N ARG A 149 -14.20 -22.43 10.66
CA ARG A 149 -13.85 -23.05 9.38
C ARG A 149 -12.38 -23.42 9.24
N LEU A 150 -11.50 -22.82 10.04
CA LEU A 150 -10.08 -23.10 9.90
C LEU A 150 -9.75 -24.48 10.48
N THR A 151 -9.38 -25.41 9.60
CA THR A 151 -8.68 -26.63 10.04
C THR A 151 -7.17 -26.43 10.02
N ALA A 152 -6.49 -27.11 10.94
CA ALA A 152 -5.04 -27.15 11.11
C ALA A 152 -4.26 -27.34 9.78
N SER A 153 -4.75 -28.27 8.97
CA SER A 153 -4.11 -28.67 7.72
C SER A 153 -4.32 -27.65 6.61
N GLU A 154 -5.43 -26.92 6.62
CA GLU A 154 -5.75 -25.89 5.63
C GLU A 154 -4.93 -24.62 5.87
N LEU A 155 -4.69 -24.31 7.14
CA LEU A 155 -3.93 -23.15 7.59
C LEU A 155 -2.44 -23.21 7.23
N ARG A 156 -1.83 -24.40 7.35
CA ARG A 156 -0.38 -24.57 7.13
C ARG A 156 0.01 -24.71 5.66
N SER A 157 -0.95 -24.90 4.76
CA SER A 157 -0.68 -25.07 3.33
C SER A 157 -0.90 -23.75 2.57
N PRO A 158 0.17 -23.12 2.02
CA PRO A 158 0.04 -21.93 1.18
C PRO A 158 -0.85 -22.14 -0.04
N TRP A 159 -1.01 -23.40 -0.45
CA TRP A 159 -1.53 -23.79 -1.77
C TRP A 159 -2.89 -24.46 -1.71
N TYR A 160 -3.54 -24.53 -0.54
CA TYR A 160 -4.77 -25.33 -0.38
C TYR A 160 -5.89 -24.95 -1.36
N ASP A 161 -6.01 -23.67 -1.77
CA ASP A 161 -7.07 -23.27 -2.71
C ASP A 161 -6.80 -23.58 -4.18
N PHE A 162 -5.56 -23.91 -4.57
CA PHE A 162 -5.34 -24.39 -5.93
C PHE A 162 -6.05 -25.73 -6.19
N GLN A 163 -6.49 -26.41 -5.13
CA GLN A 163 -7.33 -27.60 -5.20
C GLN A 163 -8.83 -27.29 -5.32
N HIS A 164 -9.24 -26.01 -5.30
CA HIS A 164 -10.65 -25.64 -5.38
C HIS A 164 -11.23 -25.99 -6.77
N PRO A 165 -12.45 -26.54 -6.85
CA PRO A 165 -13.03 -27.06 -8.09
C PRO A 165 -13.13 -26.07 -9.26
N LEU A 166 -13.15 -24.76 -8.99
CA LEU A 166 -13.14 -23.72 -10.03
C LEU A 166 -11.79 -23.65 -10.77
N LEU A 167 -10.67 -23.91 -10.10
CA LEU A 167 -9.35 -24.03 -10.73
C LEU A 167 -9.14 -25.45 -11.28
N ALA A 168 -9.75 -26.47 -10.67
CA ALA A 168 -9.75 -27.82 -11.22
C ALA A 168 -10.51 -27.94 -12.56
N ALA A 169 -11.48 -27.05 -12.82
CA ALA A 169 -12.18 -26.96 -14.09
C ALA A 169 -11.31 -26.41 -15.24
N VAL A 170 -10.23 -25.69 -14.91
CA VAL A 170 -9.17 -25.37 -15.87
C VAL A 170 -8.29 -26.62 -15.94
N ASN A 171 -8.48 -27.45 -16.97
CA ASN A 171 -7.78 -28.73 -17.21
C ASN A 171 -6.25 -28.58 -17.27
N LEU A 172 -5.60 -28.26 -16.15
CA LEU A 172 -4.16 -28.30 -16.01
C LEU A 172 -3.73 -29.78 -15.91
N PRO A 173 -2.63 -30.17 -16.58
CA PRO A 173 -2.22 -31.57 -16.68
C PRO A 173 -2.08 -32.24 -15.29
N HIS A 174 -2.64 -33.45 -15.21
CA HIS A 174 -3.06 -34.26 -14.06
C HIS A 174 -2.02 -34.62 -12.95
N SER A 175 -0.96 -33.84 -12.68
CA SER A 175 0.05 -34.22 -11.67
C SER A 175 -0.32 -33.91 -10.21
N PHE A 176 -1.51 -33.38 -9.92
CA PHE A 176 -1.98 -33.09 -8.56
C PHE A 176 -3.31 -33.80 -8.27
N SER A 177 -3.33 -35.14 -8.31
CA SER A 177 -4.50 -35.89 -7.82
C SER A 177 -4.66 -35.68 -6.30
N PRO A 178 -5.82 -35.19 -5.83
CA PRO A 178 -6.08 -35.08 -4.41
C PRO A 178 -6.17 -36.48 -3.82
N LEU A 179 -5.20 -36.84 -2.98
CA LEU A 179 -5.28 -38.02 -2.13
C LEU A 179 -6.58 -37.90 -1.32
N HIS A 180 -7.53 -38.82 -1.56
CA HIS A 180 -8.72 -39.00 -0.74
C HIS A 180 -8.30 -39.21 0.72
N ARG A 181 -8.27 -38.13 1.48
CA ARG A 181 -7.91 -38.15 2.89
C ARG A 181 -9.19 -38.49 3.66
N ASN A 182 -9.21 -39.65 4.30
CA ASN A 182 -10.27 -40.03 5.23
C ASN A 182 -10.40 -38.94 6.31
N SER A 183 -11.44 -38.11 6.18
CA SER A 183 -11.70 -36.90 6.97
C SER A 183 -12.27 -37.17 8.36
N SER A 184 -12.31 -38.43 8.80
CA SER A 184 -13.01 -38.87 10.01
C SER A 184 -12.23 -38.73 11.32
N SER A 185 -11.01 -38.18 11.34
CA SER A 185 -10.23 -38.04 12.59
C SER A 185 -9.37 -36.78 12.71
N ALA A 186 -9.62 -35.73 11.93
CA ALA A 186 -8.91 -34.47 12.14
C ALA A 186 -9.45 -33.82 13.41
N GLN A 187 -8.69 -33.91 14.51
CA GLN A 187 -9.03 -33.16 15.72
C GLN A 187 -9.03 -31.66 15.38
N PRO A 188 -10.04 -30.91 15.87
CA PRO A 188 -10.04 -29.46 15.72
C PRO A 188 -8.75 -28.90 16.32
N LEU A 189 -8.18 -27.92 15.65
CA LEU A 189 -7.01 -27.22 16.16
C LEU A 189 -7.38 -26.54 17.48
N GLY A 190 -6.44 -26.43 18.42
CA GLY A 190 -6.68 -25.62 19.61
C GLY A 190 -6.97 -24.17 19.22
N TRP A 191 -7.93 -23.52 19.89
CA TRP A 191 -8.34 -22.15 19.62
C TRP A 191 -7.16 -21.18 19.52
N GLU A 192 -6.21 -21.25 20.47
CA GLU A 192 -5.03 -20.38 20.50
C GLU A 192 -4.12 -20.56 19.28
N GLU A 193 -3.93 -21.79 18.81
CA GLU A 193 -3.12 -22.05 17.61
C GLU A 193 -3.85 -21.54 16.35
N ALA A 194 -5.18 -21.71 16.27
CA ALA A 194 -5.97 -21.20 15.15
C ALA A 194 -5.95 -19.67 15.11
N LYS A 195 -6.08 -19.05 16.29
CA LYS A 195 -6.02 -17.61 16.49
C LYS A 195 -4.66 -17.06 16.08
N GLU A 196 -3.56 -17.65 16.54
CA GLU A 196 -2.20 -17.20 16.18
C GLU A 196 -1.99 -17.22 14.66
N ILE A 197 -2.42 -18.28 13.98
CA ILE A 197 -2.23 -18.37 12.53
C ILE A 197 -3.12 -17.37 11.79
N ALA A 198 -4.37 -17.17 12.22
CA ALA A 198 -5.26 -16.17 11.65
C ALA A 198 -4.70 -14.74 11.82
N LEU A 199 -4.16 -14.43 13.00
CA LEU A 199 -3.50 -13.15 13.29
C LEU A 199 -2.23 -12.96 12.45
N TRP A 200 -1.43 -14.00 12.24
CA TRP A 200 -0.26 -13.90 11.37
C TRP A 200 -0.62 -13.58 9.91
N ARG A 201 -1.67 -14.20 9.36
CA ARG A 201 -2.17 -13.89 8.01
C ARG A 201 -2.73 -12.48 7.92
N TYR A 202 -3.46 -12.07 8.96
CA TYR A 202 -3.94 -10.71 9.13
C TYR A 202 -2.77 -9.70 9.05
N GLU A 203 -1.72 -9.90 9.85
CA GLU A 203 -0.56 -8.99 9.88
C GLU A 203 0.22 -9.00 8.57
N THR A 204 0.36 -10.17 7.94
CA THR A 204 1.04 -10.30 6.64
C THR A 204 0.41 -9.41 5.57
N CYS A 205 -0.92 -9.30 5.54
CA CYS A 205 -1.61 -8.41 4.61
C CYS A 205 -1.22 -6.93 4.83
N PHE A 206 -1.16 -6.48 6.09
CA PHE A 206 -0.72 -5.12 6.42
C PHE A 206 0.75 -4.88 6.08
N TYR A 207 1.64 -5.86 6.29
CA TYR A 207 3.05 -5.70 5.89
C TYR A 207 3.24 -5.58 4.38
N VAL A 208 2.39 -6.24 3.57
CA VAL A 208 2.39 -6.04 2.11
C VAL A 208 1.84 -4.65 1.74
N ALA A 209 0.83 -4.18 2.47
CA ALA A 209 0.28 -2.83 2.29
C ALA A 209 1.32 -1.74 2.63
N ASP A 210 2.04 -1.87 3.74
CA ASP A 210 3.11 -0.98 4.18
C ASP A 210 4.25 -0.91 3.15
N LEU A 211 4.58 -2.04 2.49
CA LEU A 211 5.56 -2.06 1.41
C LEU A 211 5.11 -1.22 0.20
N PHE A 212 3.84 -1.33 -0.20
CA PHE A 212 3.30 -0.51 -1.28
C PHE A 212 3.23 0.97 -0.89
N GLU A 213 2.96 1.27 0.38
CA GLU A 213 2.99 2.60 0.94
C GLU A 213 4.40 3.22 0.92
N ALA A 214 5.42 2.48 1.36
CA ALA A 214 6.81 2.91 1.28
C ALA A 214 7.23 3.22 -0.16
N TRP A 215 6.80 2.37 -1.10
CA TRP A 215 7.01 2.62 -2.53
C TRP A 215 6.30 3.89 -3.03
N SER A 216 5.03 4.09 -2.64
CA SER A 216 4.25 5.28 -3.00
C SER A 216 4.89 6.56 -2.44
N LEU A 217 5.40 6.51 -1.21
CA LEU A 217 6.12 7.62 -0.57
C LEU A 217 7.43 7.94 -1.29
N TYR A 218 8.16 6.92 -1.76
CA TYR A 218 9.34 7.10 -2.61
C TYR A 218 8.99 7.77 -3.94
N GLN A 219 7.92 7.35 -4.61
CA GLN A 219 7.47 7.99 -5.85
C GLN A 219 7.06 9.45 -5.61
N PHE A 220 6.37 9.72 -4.49
CA PHE A 220 6.04 11.07 -4.08
C PHE A 220 7.29 11.92 -3.84
N GLY A 221 8.26 11.43 -3.08
CA GLY A 221 9.52 12.13 -2.83
C GLY A 221 10.27 12.46 -4.13
N LYS A 222 10.35 11.49 -5.05
CA LYS A 222 10.96 11.70 -6.37
C LYS A 222 10.25 12.77 -7.18
N LEU A 223 8.92 12.73 -7.20
CA LEU A 223 8.10 13.72 -7.88
C LEU A 223 8.34 15.13 -7.32
N MET A 224 8.37 15.27 -6.00
CA MET A 224 8.60 16.56 -5.34
C MET A 224 9.98 17.14 -5.66
N LEU A 225 11.02 16.32 -5.63
CA LEU A 225 12.39 16.75 -5.93
C LEU A 225 12.55 17.20 -7.39
N GLU A 226 11.96 16.46 -8.34
CA GLU A 226 11.96 16.87 -9.75
C GLU A 226 11.20 18.16 -9.99
N LEU A 227 10.09 18.38 -9.28
CA LEU A 227 9.37 19.65 -9.37
C LEU A 227 10.19 20.82 -8.84
N ILE A 228 10.97 20.60 -7.78
CA ILE A 228 11.87 21.63 -7.25
C ILE A 228 12.97 21.92 -8.29
N GLU A 229 13.59 20.89 -8.85
CA GLU A 229 14.62 21.02 -9.89
C GLU A 229 14.11 21.76 -11.13
N ASP A 230 12.91 21.43 -11.62
CA ASP A 230 12.30 22.09 -12.77
C ASP A 230 12.01 23.58 -12.49
N ASN A 231 11.56 23.92 -11.28
CA ASN A 231 11.34 25.31 -10.91
C ASN A 231 12.65 26.10 -10.85
N TYR A 232 13.76 25.47 -10.44
CA TYR A 232 15.09 26.10 -10.49
C TYR A 232 15.54 26.37 -11.92
N ARG A 233 15.50 25.35 -12.79
CA ARG A 233 15.87 25.48 -14.21
C ARG A 233 15.02 26.53 -14.92
N GLN A 234 13.73 26.60 -14.61
CA GLN A 234 12.85 27.61 -15.19
C GLN A 234 13.27 29.04 -14.78
N ARG A 235 13.65 29.26 -13.51
CA ARG A 235 14.11 30.59 -13.06
C ARG A 235 15.44 30.99 -13.67
N GLU A 236 16.35 30.03 -13.82
CA GLU A 236 17.63 30.25 -14.49
C GLU A 236 17.42 30.68 -15.95
N SER A 237 16.48 30.06 -16.67
CA SER A 237 16.18 30.40 -18.07
C SER A 237 15.54 31.79 -18.30
N VAL A 238 14.84 32.32 -17.30
CA VAL A 238 14.18 33.64 -17.38
C VAL A 238 15.14 34.77 -16.97
N ARG A 239 16.24 34.44 -16.31
CA ARG A 239 17.20 35.42 -15.82
C ARG A 239 17.99 36.00 -16.99
N ASN A 240 17.80 37.30 -17.27
CA ASN A 240 18.61 38.02 -18.23
C ASN A 240 20.08 38.03 -17.74
N PRO A 241 21.05 37.59 -18.56
CA PRO A 241 22.46 37.53 -18.16
C PRO A 241 23.05 38.92 -17.84
N GLU A 242 22.40 40.01 -18.26
CA GLU A 242 22.90 41.38 -18.09
C GLU A 242 22.51 42.04 -16.74
N GLU A 243 21.49 41.57 -16.01
CA GLU A 243 21.07 42.14 -14.72
C GLU A 243 21.86 41.58 -13.51
N GLY A 244 23.17 41.40 -13.69
CA GLY A 244 24.10 40.78 -12.76
C GLY A 244 24.28 41.51 -11.42
N SER A 245 23.33 41.37 -10.50
CA SER A 245 23.58 41.59 -9.07
C SER A 245 24.21 40.33 -8.46
N GLY A 246 25.52 40.36 -8.19
CA GLY A 246 26.28 39.23 -7.63
C GLY A 246 25.73 38.71 -6.29
N ALA A 247 24.93 39.49 -5.57
CA ALA A 247 24.27 39.05 -4.34
C ALA A 247 23.19 37.97 -4.60
N HIS A 248 22.48 38.04 -5.73
CA HIS A 248 21.45 37.06 -6.07
C HIS A 248 22.05 35.72 -6.52
N GLU A 249 23.21 35.77 -7.18
CA GLU A 249 23.95 34.58 -7.59
C GLU A 249 24.48 33.79 -6.38
N LEU A 250 25.00 34.48 -5.35
CA LEU A 250 25.41 33.84 -4.10
C LEU A 250 24.25 33.14 -3.39
N LEU A 251 23.09 33.81 -3.27
CA LEU A 251 21.90 33.23 -2.64
C LEU A 251 21.40 31.99 -3.40
N GLU A 252 21.40 32.04 -4.73
CA GLU A 252 20.99 30.92 -5.59
C GLU A 252 21.93 29.72 -5.44
N ARG A 253 23.24 29.98 -5.39
CA ARG A 253 24.26 28.95 -5.15
C ARG A 253 24.10 28.28 -3.77
N ASP A 254 23.83 29.07 -2.74
CA ASP A 254 23.57 28.55 -1.39
C ASP A 254 22.26 27.73 -1.35
N LEU A 255 21.23 28.16 -2.07
CA LEU A 255 19.99 27.40 -2.21
C LEU A 255 20.20 26.07 -2.94
N LEU A 256 20.99 26.04 -4.02
CA LEU A 256 21.34 24.81 -4.72
C LEU A 256 22.15 23.83 -3.84
N ALA A 257 23.09 24.36 -3.05
CA ALA A 257 23.83 23.56 -2.08
C ALA A 257 22.89 22.97 -1.01
N SER A 258 21.95 23.78 -0.51
CA SER A 258 20.93 23.32 0.45
C SER A 258 20.00 22.26 -0.16
N HIS A 259 19.66 22.40 -1.44
CA HIS A 259 18.84 21.44 -2.18
C HIS A 259 19.51 20.08 -2.29
N GLY A 260 20.81 20.03 -2.62
CA GLY A 260 21.57 18.79 -2.67
C GLY A 260 21.56 18.05 -1.32
N ALA A 261 21.78 18.78 -0.21
CA ALA A 261 21.77 18.21 1.13
C ALA A 261 20.38 17.67 1.53
N VAL A 262 19.33 18.47 1.30
CA VAL A 262 17.94 18.07 1.61
C VAL A 262 17.48 16.90 0.76
N THR A 263 17.87 16.87 -0.52
CA THR A 263 17.60 15.76 -1.45
C THR A 263 18.23 14.47 -0.94
N SER A 264 19.52 14.51 -0.59
CA SER A 264 20.23 13.34 -0.06
C SER A 264 19.59 12.81 1.23
N LEU A 265 19.17 13.71 2.12
CA LEU A 265 18.52 13.33 3.38
C LEU A 265 17.16 12.66 3.15
N THR A 266 16.34 13.21 2.25
CA THR A 266 15.05 12.61 1.87
C THR A 266 15.22 11.25 1.21
N TRP A 267 16.23 11.08 0.36
CA TRP A 267 16.55 9.79 -0.24
C TRP A 267 16.98 8.76 0.80
N LEU A 268 17.81 9.15 1.75
CA LEU A 268 18.25 8.27 2.82
C LEU A 268 17.06 7.76 3.64
N GLY A 269 16.19 8.66 4.12
CA GLY A 269 15.03 8.29 4.93
C GLY A 269 14.04 7.38 4.19
N THR A 270 13.68 7.73 2.95
CA THR A 270 12.76 6.92 2.13
C THR A 270 13.34 5.56 1.74
N THR A 271 14.64 5.49 1.45
CA THR A 271 15.31 4.22 1.12
C THR A 271 15.36 3.29 2.32
N ILE A 272 15.72 3.80 3.50
CA ILE A 272 15.70 3.01 4.75
C ILE A 272 14.31 2.45 4.99
N PHE A 273 13.26 3.28 4.82
CA PHE A 273 11.88 2.83 4.99
C PHE A 273 11.49 1.70 4.03
N ILE A 274 11.77 1.84 2.73
CA ILE A 274 11.52 0.78 1.75
C ILE A 274 12.25 -0.51 2.12
N VAL A 275 13.54 -0.41 2.46
CA VAL A 275 14.37 -1.57 2.80
C VAL A 275 13.80 -2.31 4.02
N VAL A 276 13.40 -1.57 5.06
CA VAL A 276 12.77 -2.15 6.25
C VAL A 276 11.46 -2.86 5.87
N CYS A 277 10.60 -2.23 5.08
CA CYS A 277 9.35 -2.87 4.63
C CYS A 277 9.61 -4.14 3.80
N ILE A 278 10.59 -4.13 2.90
CA ILE A 278 10.96 -5.33 2.11
C ILE A 278 11.35 -6.48 3.04
N PHE A 279 12.23 -6.23 4.02
CA PHE A 279 12.65 -7.26 4.96
C PHE A 279 11.50 -7.72 5.87
N GLN A 280 10.67 -6.79 6.34
CA GLN A 280 9.50 -7.07 7.17
C GLN A 280 8.52 -7.99 6.43
N THR A 281 8.16 -7.66 5.18
CA THR A 281 7.28 -8.49 4.35
C THR A 281 7.94 -9.84 4.00
N ALA A 282 9.23 -9.87 3.69
CA ALA A 282 9.92 -11.12 3.39
C ALA A 282 9.93 -12.07 4.59
N CYS A 283 10.19 -11.55 5.79
CA CYS A 283 10.18 -12.34 7.02
C CYS A 283 8.77 -12.76 7.42
N SER A 284 7.72 -11.97 7.16
CA SER A 284 6.34 -12.39 7.42
C SER A 284 5.90 -13.53 6.50
N LEU A 285 6.42 -13.59 5.27
CA LEU A 285 6.16 -14.67 4.32
C LEU A 285 7.01 -15.93 4.55
N TRP A 286 8.02 -15.88 5.41
CA TRP A 286 8.93 -16.99 5.70
C TRP A 286 8.23 -18.34 6.04
N PRO A 287 7.12 -18.38 6.81
CA PRO A 287 6.42 -19.63 7.10
C PRO A 287 5.91 -20.35 5.84
N TYR A 288 5.64 -19.65 4.74
CA TYR A 288 5.21 -20.27 3.48
C TYR A 288 6.31 -21.10 2.80
N PHE A 289 7.59 -20.85 3.12
CA PHE A 289 8.74 -21.49 2.50
C PHE A 289 9.31 -22.64 3.34
N GLY A 290 8.54 -23.16 4.30
CA GLY A 290 8.99 -24.24 5.17
C GLY A 290 9.90 -23.76 6.31
N GLY A 291 9.78 -22.49 6.70
CA GLY A 291 10.42 -21.97 7.91
C GLY A 291 10.11 -22.83 9.13
N GLY A 292 11.12 -23.09 9.97
CA GLY A 292 10.98 -23.92 11.17
C GLY A 292 9.92 -23.40 12.14
N LYS A 293 9.38 -24.30 12.99
CA LYS A 293 8.30 -24.05 13.97
C LYS A 293 8.72 -23.16 15.16
N ASP A 294 9.81 -22.41 15.08
CA ASP A 294 10.26 -21.57 16.20
C ASP A 294 9.52 -20.23 16.18
N ASP A 295 8.22 -20.28 16.53
CA ASP A 295 7.32 -19.12 16.50
C ASP A 295 7.78 -18.01 17.44
N SER A 296 8.45 -18.35 18.55
CA SER A 296 8.93 -17.40 19.56
C SER A 296 9.96 -16.40 19.00
N LYS A 297 10.96 -16.91 18.24
CA LYS A 297 11.96 -16.05 17.60
C LYS A 297 11.34 -15.19 16.50
N ARG A 298 10.38 -15.74 15.76
CA ARG A 298 9.69 -15.01 14.68
C ARG A 298 8.92 -13.81 15.24
N GLN A 299 8.14 -14.01 16.29
CA GLN A 299 7.38 -12.92 16.92
C GLN A 299 8.30 -11.80 17.43
N SER A 300 9.43 -12.14 18.05
CA SER A 300 10.43 -11.15 18.48
C SER A 300 11.02 -10.37 17.30
N ILE A 301 11.39 -11.05 16.21
CA ILE A 301 11.91 -10.41 14.99
C ILE A 301 10.85 -9.48 14.37
N MET A 302 9.59 -9.92 14.27
CA MET A 302 8.49 -9.11 13.74
C MET A 302 8.24 -7.87 14.57
N PHE A 303 8.25 -7.99 15.90
CA PHE A 303 8.15 -6.84 16.79
C PHE A 303 9.27 -5.82 16.53
N HIS A 304 10.52 -6.27 16.38
CA HIS A 304 11.64 -5.38 16.07
C HIS A 304 11.48 -4.70 14.70
N PHE A 305 10.98 -5.41 13.69
CA PHE A 305 10.68 -4.80 12.38
C PHE A 305 9.54 -3.80 12.45
N GLN A 306 8.48 -4.05 13.22
CA GLN A 306 7.41 -3.07 13.43
C GLN A 306 7.94 -1.78 14.03
N VAL A 307 8.79 -1.87 15.07
CA VAL A 307 9.42 -0.70 15.68
C VAL A 307 10.35 0.00 14.69
N ALA A 308 11.17 -0.75 13.96
CA ALA A 308 12.06 -0.20 12.94
C ALA A 308 11.28 0.49 11.81
N GLY A 309 10.19 -0.10 11.34
CA GLY A 309 9.30 0.44 10.32
C GLY A 309 8.61 1.72 10.78
N PHE A 310 8.20 1.78 12.05
CA PHE A 310 7.67 3.00 12.66
C PHE A 310 8.70 4.13 12.70
N VAL A 311 9.93 3.84 13.16
CA VAL A 311 11.01 4.85 13.21
C VAL A 311 11.42 5.29 11.80
N ALA A 312 11.55 4.34 10.86
CA ALA A 312 11.94 4.61 9.49
C ALA A 312 10.89 5.42 8.73
N SER A 313 9.60 5.09 8.88
CA SER A 313 8.50 5.86 8.28
C SER A 313 8.44 7.27 8.87
N GLY A 314 8.59 7.40 10.19
CA GLY A 314 8.69 8.70 10.88
C GLY A 314 9.84 9.56 10.36
N SER A 315 11.02 8.96 10.16
CA SER A 315 12.19 9.62 9.58
C SER A 315 11.95 10.05 8.12
N ALA A 316 11.40 9.18 7.28
CA ALA A 316 11.07 9.50 5.89
C ALA A 316 10.06 10.66 5.79
N ILE A 317 9.01 10.62 6.62
CA ILE A 317 8.00 11.67 6.74
C ILE A 317 8.63 12.99 7.20
N TYR A 318 9.49 12.94 8.22
CA TYR A 318 10.15 14.13 8.74
C TYR A 318 11.03 14.80 7.68
N ASN A 319 11.80 14.02 6.91
CA ASN A 319 12.64 14.55 5.84
C ASN A 319 11.81 15.21 4.73
N LEU A 320 10.67 14.60 4.36
CA LEU A 320 9.73 15.21 3.41
C LEU A 320 9.11 16.52 3.93
N ILE A 321 8.82 16.63 5.23
CA ILE A 321 8.35 17.89 5.84
C ILE A 321 9.44 18.95 5.79
N ILE A 322 10.71 18.59 6.00
CA ILE A 322 11.83 19.52 5.85
C ILE A 322 11.90 20.04 4.41
N VAL A 323 11.79 19.16 3.41
CA VAL A 323 11.74 19.57 1.98
C VAL A 323 10.58 20.54 1.76
N GLU A 324 9.37 20.19 2.20
CA GLU A 324 8.18 21.02 2.00
C GLU A 324 8.35 22.41 2.63
N ARG A 325 8.86 22.49 3.86
CA ARG A 325 9.11 23.76 4.55
C ARG A 325 10.23 24.57 3.90
N ALA A 326 11.33 23.93 3.50
CA ALA A 326 12.47 24.59 2.87
C ALA A 326 12.10 25.17 1.50
N PHE A 327 11.24 24.47 0.74
CA PHE A 327 10.89 24.82 -0.62
C PHE A 327 9.43 25.26 -0.78
N HIS A 328 8.74 25.65 0.30
CA HIS A 328 7.30 25.97 0.30
C HIS A 328 6.91 26.97 -0.81
N ARG A 329 7.68 28.04 -0.98
CA ARG A 329 7.48 29.04 -2.05
C ARG A 329 7.62 28.50 -3.46
N HIS A 330 8.49 27.50 -3.67
CA HIS A 330 8.70 26.88 -4.99
C HIS A 330 7.60 25.87 -5.30
N LEU A 331 6.98 25.31 -4.26
CA LEU A 331 5.98 24.27 -4.36
C LEU A 331 4.54 24.79 -4.34
N GLU A 332 4.31 26.08 -4.05
CA GLU A 332 2.98 26.68 -3.89
C GLU A 332 1.99 26.31 -5.02
N VAL A 333 2.46 26.29 -6.28
CA VAL A 333 1.67 25.92 -7.46
C VAL A 333 1.12 24.49 -7.39
N CYS A 334 1.81 23.59 -6.69
CA CYS A 334 1.47 22.17 -6.62
C CYS A 334 0.57 21.81 -5.44
N SER A 335 0.27 22.75 -4.52
CA SER A 335 -0.45 22.46 -3.27
C SER A 335 0.16 21.27 -2.50
N PRO A 336 1.45 21.32 -2.16
CA PRO A 336 2.24 20.16 -1.72
C PRO A 336 1.71 19.59 -0.41
N LEU A 337 1.17 20.42 0.47
CA LEU A 337 0.65 20.01 1.77
C LEU A 337 -0.53 19.04 1.62
N MET A 338 -1.47 19.30 0.71
CA MET A 338 -2.62 18.40 0.50
C MET A 338 -2.20 17.09 -0.17
N LYS A 339 -1.26 17.15 -1.13
CA LYS A 339 -0.68 15.95 -1.76
C LYS A 339 0.11 15.12 -0.75
N PHE A 340 0.92 15.77 0.06
CA PHE A 340 1.66 15.12 1.12
C PHE A 340 0.73 14.49 2.16
N LEU A 341 -0.29 15.23 2.60
CA LEU A 341 -1.30 14.75 3.52
C LEU A 341 -2.02 13.53 2.94
N SER A 342 -2.28 13.50 1.62
CA SER A 342 -2.93 12.37 0.96
C SER A 342 -2.13 11.06 1.00
N VAL A 343 -0.80 11.14 0.90
CA VAL A 343 0.08 9.97 1.02
C VAL A 343 0.31 9.59 2.49
N LYS A 344 0.29 10.57 3.39
CA LYS A 344 0.66 10.40 4.80
C LYS A 344 -0.49 9.96 5.71
N ILE A 345 -1.73 10.32 5.37
CA ILE A 345 -2.89 10.09 6.24
C ILE A 345 -3.00 8.61 6.61
N LEU A 346 -2.75 7.66 5.69
CA LEU A 346 -2.79 6.22 5.98
C LEU A 346 -1.78 5.83 7.05
N VAL A 347 -0.47 6.04 6.85
CA VAL A 347 0.56 5.79 7.87
C VAL A 347 0.17 6.38 9.22
N SER A 348 -0.16 7.68 9.24
CA SER A 348 -0.32 8.38 10.50
C SER A 348 -1.57 7.94 11.25
N LEU A 349 -2.69 7.73 10.55
CA LEU A 349 -3.92 7.26 11.18
C LEU A 349 -3.79 5.80 11.60
N SER A 350 -3.22 4.92 10.78
CA SER A 350 -3.09 3.50 11.09
C SER A 350 -2.27 3.26 12.37
N PHE A 351 -1.14 3.96 12.53
CA PHE A 351 -0.30 3.88 13.72
C PHE A 351 -0.94 4.57 14.93
N ILE A 352 -1.49 5.78 14.75
CA ILE A 352 -2.14 6.49 15.86
C ILE A 352 -3.35 5.71 16.35
N GLN A 353 -4.14 5.10 15.46
CA GLN A 353 -5.31 4.31 15.84
C GLN A 353 -4.91 3.05 16.59
N ARG A 354 -3.99 2.23 16.07
CA ARG A 354 -3.56 1.02 16.77
C ARG A 354 -2.93 1.37 18.11
N GLY A 355 -2.04 2.36 18.14
CA GLY A 355 -1.40 2.84 19.37
C GLY A 355 -2.40 3.43 20.38
N LEU A 356 -3.37 4.23 19.92
CA LEU A 356 -4.41 4.81 20.75
C LEU A 356 -5.35 3.73 21.29
N LEU A 357 -5.75 2.74 20.49
CA LEU A 357 -6.62 1.65 20.92
C LEU A 357 -5.93 0.80 21.99
N VAL A 358 -4.67 0.42 21.78
CA VAL A 358 -3.87 -0.30 22.79
C VAL A 358 -3.70 0.56 24.05
N LEU A 359 -3.36 1.84 23.91
CA LEU A 359 -3.21 2.75 25.04
C LEU A 359 -4.52 2.89 25.83
N LEU A 360 -5.66 3.00 25.16
CA LEU A 360 -6.98 3.11 25.78
C LEU A 360 -7.34 1.83 26.53
N GLN A 361 -7.06 0.65 25.96
CA GLN A 361 -7.27 -0.64 26.62
C GLN A 361 -6.37 -0.79 27.86
N THR A 362 -5.08 -0.50 27.74
CA THR A 362 -4.13 -0.53 28.87
C THR A 362 -4.52 0.47 29.96
N CYS A 363 -4.90 1.71 29.58
CA CYS A 363 -5.40 2.69 30.54
C CYS A 363 -6.65 2.19 31.27
N ASN A 364 -7.58 1.55 30.56
CA ASN A 364 -8.80 1.01 31.14
C ASN A 364 -8.52 -0.12 32.15
N GLU A 365 -7.55 -0.99 31.87
CA GLU A 365 -7.09 -2.03 32.82
C GLU A 365 -6.46 -1.42 34.09
N MET A 366 -5.79 -0.28 33.96
CA MET A 366 -5.19 0.45 35.10
C MET A 366 -6.22 1.24 35.93
N LEU A 367 -7.43 1.50 35.41
CA LEU A 367 -8.42 2.32 36.09
C LEU A 367 -9.13 1.57 37.24
N PRO A 368 -9.52 2.25 38.34
CA PRO A 368 -10.34 1.65 39.39
C PRO A 368 -11.67 1.11 38.86
N ALA A 369 -12.19 0.04 39.47
CA ALA A 369 -13.43 -0.62 39.05
C ALA A 369 -14.65 0.31 38.94
N VAL A 370 -14.70 1.38 39.74
CA VAL A 370 -15.77 2.40 39.65
C VAL A 370 -15.70 3.17 38.33
N MET A 371 -14.48 3.54 37.89
CA MET A 371 -14.28 4.25 36.63
C MET A 371 -14.48 3.33 35.43
N GLN A 372 -14.07 2.06 35.50
CA GLN A 372 -14.36 1.08 34.46
C GLN A 372 -15.88 0.91 34.24
N ARG A 373 -16.66 0.90 35.32
CA ARG A 373 -18.13 0.90 35.22
C ARG A 373 -18.62 2.17 34.53
N LEU A 374 -18.11 3.35 34.90
CA LEU A 374 -18.50 4.62 34.28
C LEU A 374 -18.18 4.66 32.77
N ILE A 375 -17.02 4.16 32.36
CA ILE A 375 -16.63 4.07 30.94
C ILE A 375 -17.59 3.17 30.16
N ARG A 376 -18.01 2.04 30.75
CA ARG A 376 -19.02 1.14 30.14
C ARG A 376 -20.39 1.78 29.96
N TRP A 377 -20.71 2.87 30.67
CA TRP A 377 -21.97 3.61 30.50
C TRP A 377 -21.97 4.52 29.27
N VAL A 378 -20.80 4.90 28.74
CA VAL A 378 -20.72 5.73 27.53
C VAL A 378 -20.83 4.81 26.31
N PRO A 379 -21.96 4.85 25.56
CA PRO A 379 -22.14 3.98 24.41
C PRO A 379 -21.06 4.25 23.36
N LEU A 380 -20.70 3.24 22.57
CA LEU A 380 -19.61 3.25 21.58
C LEU A 380 -18.20 3.34 22.20
N PHE A 381 -17.92 4.31 23.07
CA PHE A 381 -16.59 4.41 23.71
C PHE A 381 -16.34 3.24 24.66
N GLY A 382 -17.31 2.93 25.51
CA GLY A 382 -17.25 1.77 26.41
C GLY A 382 -17.07 0.47 25.62
N ASP A 383 -17.78 0.31 24.51
CA ASP A 383 -17.68 -0.87 23.65
C ASP A 383 -16.27 -1.01 23.04
N ILE A 384 -15.74 0.06 22.43
CA ILE A 384 -14.39 0.07 21.82
C ILE A 384 -13.32 -0.29 22.84
N VAL A 385 -13.38 0.30 24.03
CA VAL A 385 -12.39 0.06 25.09
C VAL A 385 -12.47 -1.36 25.67
N ASN A 386 -13.66 -1.99 25.65
CA ASN A 386 -13.86 -3.36 26.14
C ASN A 386 -13.88 -4.40 25.00
N MET A 387 -13.50 -4.04 23.77
CA MET A 387 -13.41 -5.00 22.67
C MET A 387 -12.39 -6.10 22.98
N SER A 388 -12.76 -7.35 22.71
CA SER A 388 -11.82 -8.46 22.69
C SER A 388 -10.78 -8.26 21.59
N ASP A 389 -9.64 -8.95 21.73
CA ASP A 389 -8.58 -8.92 20.73
C ASP A 389 -9.10 -9.27 19.31
N VAL A 390 -9.98 -10.26 19.20
CA VAL A 390 -10.57 -10.66 17.91
C VAL A 390 -11.54 -9.59 17.37
N GLN A 391 -12.35 -8.96 18.23
CA GLN A 391 -13.23 -7.85 17.84
C GLN A 391 -12.41 -6.66 17.34
N LEU A 392 -11.30 -6.34 18.01
CA LEU A 392 -10.39 -5.28 17.61
C LEU A 392 -9.75 -5.55 16.24
N HIS A 393 -9.35 -6.80 16.00
CA HIS A 393 -8.81 -7.25 14.71
C HIS A 393 -9.84 -7.28 13.57
N LEU A 394 -11.15 -7.23 13.85
CA LEU A 394 -12.20 -6.99 12.85
C LEU A 394 -12.52 -5.50 12.68
N PHE A 395 -12.56 -4.77 13.79
CA PHE A 395 -12.89 -3.34 13.81
C PHE A 395 -11.83 -2.51 13.08
N TYR A 396 -10.55 -2.77 13.34
CA TYR A 396 -9.44 -2.01 12.78
C TYR A 396 -9.39 -2.02 11.24
N PRO A 397 -9.35 -3.19 10.55
CA PRO A 397 -9.35 -3.20 9.09
C PRO A 397 -10.63 -2.59 8.51
N ALA A 398 -11.80 -2.78 9.16
CA ALA A 398 -13.03 -2.12 8.73
C ALA A 398 -12.93 -0.59 8.78
N LEU A 399 -12.25 -0.04 9.81
CA LEU A 399 -11.95 1.38 9.90
C LEU A 399 -11.03 1.83 8.76
N ILE A 400 -9.93 1.10 8.51
CA ILE A 400 -9.00 1.36 7.41
C ILE A 400 -9.72 1.36 6.04
N LEU A 401 -10.71 0.48 5.82
CA LEU A 401 -11.51 0.47 4.59
C LEU A 401 -12.26 1.79 4.36
N ILE A 402 -12.86 2.35 5.42
CA ILE A 402 -13.53 3.66 5.35
C ILE A 402 -12.52 4.77 5.08
N GLU A 403 -11.34 4.72 5.70
CA GLU A 403 -10.29 5.70 5.47
C GLU A 403 -9.77 5.67 4.03
N CYS A 404 -9.53 4.48 3.49
CA CYS A 404 -9.14 4.29 2.09
C CYS A 404 -10.17 4.91 1.14
N PHE A 405 -11.46 4.80 1.45
CA PHE A 405 -12.51 5.46 0.69
C PHE A 405 -12.43 6.99 0.76
N LEU A 406 -12.31 7.57 1.96
CA LEU A 406 -12.16 9.02 2.13
C LEU A 406 -10.92 9.55 1.42
N LEU A 407 -9.84 8.79 1.43
CA LEU A 407 -8.60 9.11 0.74
C LEU A 407 -8.72 9.04 -0.78
N ALA A 408 -9.40 8.02 -1.32
CA ALA A 408 -9.69 7.97 -2.76
C ALA A 408 -10.53 9.17 -3.21
N VAL A 409 -11.53 9.56 -2.42
CA VAL A 409 -12.30 10.79 -2.67
C VAL A 409 -11.41 12.03 -2.65
N MET A 410 -10.52 12.14 -1.67
CA MET A 410 -9.55 13.25 -1.62
C MET A 410 -8.58 13.23 -2.80
N HIS A 411 -8.11 12.05 -3.22
CA HIS A 411 -7.21 11.89 -4.36
C HIS A 411 -7.84 12.47 -5.63
N CYS A 412 -9.13 12.25 -5.87
CA CYS A 412 -9.85 12.84 -7.01
C CYS A 412 -9.74 14.37 -7.08
N TRP A 413 -9.61 15.05 -5.93
CA TRP A 413 -9.44 16.52 -5.90
C TRP A 413 -7.99 16.97 -5.98
N VAL A 414 -7.10 16.24 -5.31
CA VAL A 414 -5.71 16.62 -5.05
C VAL A 414 -4.78 16.24 -6.20
N TRP A 415 -5.08 15.15 -6.91
CA TRP A 415 -4.26 14.62 -8.00
C TRP A 415 -5.01 14.75 -9.33
N ARG A 416 -5.25 16.00 -9.77
CA ARG A 416 -5.92 16.23 -11.05
C ARG A 416 -4.94 15.99 -12.20
N PRO A 417 -5.35 15.35 -13.30
CA PRO A 417 -4.47 15.13 -14.44
C PRO A 417 -4.10 16.44 -15.17
N ASN A 418 -4.97 17.45 -15.14
CA ASN A 418 -4.79 18.67 -15.93
C ASN A 418 -4.06 19.80 -15.18
N GLU A 419 -3.25 19.49 -14.17
CA GLU A 419 -2.54 20.51 -13.42
C GLU A 419 -1.38 21.11 -14.23
N GLN A 420 -1.18 22.43 -14.11
CA GLN A 420 -0.23 23.17 -14.95
C GLN A 420 1.23 22.72 -14.76
N TRP A 421 1.59 22.20 -13.59
CA TRP A 421 2.94 21.76 -13.29
C TRP A 421 3.33 20.47 -14.03
N TYR A 422 2.35 19.70 -14.56
CA TYR A 422 2.64 18.65 -15.52
C TYR A 422 3.14 19.25 -16.84
N VAL A 423 2.53 20.31 -17.36
CA VAL A 423 2.78 20.81 -18.73
C VAL A 423 4.11 21.57 -18.89
N ARG A 424 4.62 22.22 -17.83
CA ARG A 424 5.74 23.19 -17.96
C ARG A 424 7.04 22.63 -18.55
N GLN A 425 7.28 21.33 -18.48
CA GLN A 425 8.56 20.73 -18.89
C GLN A 425 8.66 20.46 -20.41
N ALA A 426 7.54 20.20 -21.10
CA ALA A 426 7.55 19.77 -22.51
C ALA A 426 8.10 20.84 -23.49
N ARG A 427 8.19 22.11 -23.08
CA ARG A 427 8.59 23.20 -23.98
C ARG A 427 10.11 23.38 -24.15
N GLY A 428 10.93 22.82 -23.26
CA GLY A 428 12.38 23.08 -23.26
C GLY A 428 13.23 22.06 -24.02
N THR A 429 12.80 20.79 -24.07
CA THR A 429 13.67 19.68 -24.54
C THR A 429 13.04 18.77 -25.60
N GLU A 430 11.72 18.78 -25.80
CA GLU A 430 11.06 17.85 -26.75
C GLU A 430 10.80 18.44 -28.14
N ASN A 431 10.93 19.77 -28.29
CA ASN A 431 10.75 20.46 -29.57
C ASN A 431 12.05 20.84 -30.28
N GLU A 432 13.22 20.52 -29.70
CA GLU A 432 14.31 20.17 -30.60
C GLU A 432 13.85 18.86 -31.22
N PRO A 433 13.48 18.81 -32.52
CA PRO A 433 13.42 17.53 -33.18
C PRO A 433 14.73 16.83 -32.82
N LEU A 434 14.70 15.53 -32.59
CA LEU A 434 15.88 14.71 -32.84
C LEU A 434 16.25 14.95 -34.32
N HIS A 435 16.90 16.08 -34.61
CA HIS A 435 18.09 16.10 -35.41
C HIS A 435 18.98 15.09 -34.68
N LEU A 436 18.74 13.81 -35.00
CA LEU A 436 19.81 12.87 -35.26
C LEU A 436 20.84 13.73 -35.97
N ASP A 437 21.82 14.14 -35.19
CA ASP A 437 22.95 14.89 -35.66
C ASP A 437 23.64 13.92 -36.64
N LYS A 438 23.18 13.98 -37.89
CA LYS A 438 23.73 13.19 -38.98
C LYS A 438 25.20 13.55 -39.11
N ASP A 439 25.61 14.73 -38.66
CA ASP A 439 26.99 15.16 -38.67
C ASP A 439 27.79 14.51 -37.52
N ALA A 440 27.22 14.30 -36.32
CA ALA A 440 27.87 13.50 -35.26
C ALA A 440 28.07 12.02 -35.64
N LEU A 441 27.12 11.41 -36.37
CA LEU A 441 27.31 10.07 -36.94
C LEU A 441 28.31 10.07 -38.10
N THR A 442 28.40 11.15 -38.88
CA THR A 442 29.39 11.25 -39.98
C THR A 442 30.80 11.44 -39.44
N VAL A 443 30.98 12.18 -38.35
CA VAL A 443 32.27 12.36 -37.66
C VAL A 443 32.75 11.07 -37.01
N GLN A 444 31.85 10.28 -36.38
CA GLN A 444 32.23 8.96 -35.85
C GLN A 444 32.55 7.94 -36.96
N VAL A 445 31.87 7.98 -38.10
CA VAL A 445 32.18 7.09 -39.23
C VAL A 445 33.49 7.50 -39.92
N GLN A 446 33.84 8.78 -39.97
CA GLN A 446 35.14 9.24 -40.49
C GLN A 446 36.31 8.92 -39.55
N GLN A 447 36.14 8.98 -38.23
CA GLN A 447 37.20 8.64 -37.27
C GLN A 447 37.49 7.14 -37.14
N VAL A 448 36.58 6.26 -37.56
CA VAL A 448 36.82 4.80 -37.61
C VAL A 448 37.38 4.36 -38.97
N ALA A 449 37.29 5.22 -40.00
CA ALA A 449 37.80 4.96 -41.35
C ALA A 449 39.20 5.56 -41.64
N SER A 450 39.78 6.30 -40.68
CA SER A 450 41.17 6.79 -40.68
C SER A 450 42.00 6.02 -39.67
#